data_AF-A0A355AS00-F1
#
_entry.id   AF-A0A355AS00-F1
#
_cell.length_a   1.000
_cell.length_b   1.000
_cell.length_c   1.000
_cell.angle_alpha   90.00
_cell.angle_beta   90.00
_cell.angle_gamma   90.00
#
_symmetry.space_group_name_H-M   'P 1'
#
loop_
_entity.id
_entity.type
_entity.pdbx_description
1 polymer ?
#
loop_
_entity_poly.entity_id
_entity_poly.type
_entity_poly.pdbx_seq_one_letter_code
_entity_poly.pdbx_strand_id
1 'polypeptide(L)'
;FWENFNECLHCPAVHPELTDLVPLYGRRIIHPRDVPDWTDHVQSNDPRYRGGLRDGAETWSVDGSVQGHAIQSLTSEELARGQTYASTWPSVFIAGYADHVRIVTLRPLGPERTDLVAEWLFPPETLADPSY
;
A
#
# COMPACT_ATOMS: atom_id res chain seq x y z
N PHE A 1 10.75 -3.81 13.50
CA PHE A 1 9.37 -3.54 13.06
C PHE A 1 9.25 -2.21 12.35
N TRP A 2 9.69 -1.13 13.00
CA TRP A 2 9.58 0.25 12.54
C TRP A 2 10.28 0.59 11.24
N GLU A 3 11.50 0.09 11.04
CA GLU A 3 12.31 0.40 9.86
C GLU A 3 11.58 -0.03 8.58
N ASN A 4 11.10 -1.26 8.50
CA ASN A 4 10.55 -1.76 7.23
C ASN A 4 9.15 -1.22 6.83
N PHE A 5 8.40 -0.55 7.73
CA PHE A 5 7.07 -0.03 7.39
C PHE A 5 7.20 1.23 6.53
N ASN A 6 6.86 1.12 5.24
CA ASN A 6 7.09 2.06 4.14
C ASN A 6 8.40 1.89 3.36
N GLU A 7 9.32 0.99 3.73
CA GLU A 7 10.61 0.88 3.04
C GLU A 7 10.58 -0.05 1.81
N CYS A 8 9.50 0.00 1.03
CA CYS A 8 9.34 -0.85 -0.17
C CYS A 8 10.44 -0.63 -1.24
N LEU A 9 11.25 0.43 -1.13
CA LEU A 9 12.42 0.64 -2.00
C LEU A 9 13.49 -0.46 -1.89
N HIS A 10 13.51 -1.24 -0.80
CA HIS A 10 14.45 -2.36 -0.65
C HIS A 10 13.96 -3.65 -1.34
N CYS A 11 12.70 -3.67 -1.75
CA CYS A 11 12.04 -4.85 -2.29
C CYS A 11 12.42 -5.28 -3.72
N PRO A 12 13.02 -4.46 -4.63
CA PRO A 12 13.16 -4.88 -6.04
C PRO A 12 13.93 -6.17 -6.30
N ALA A 13 14.87 -6.51 -5.44
CA ALA A 13 15.64 -7.76 -5.59
C ALA A 13 14.89 -9.00 -5.08
N VAL A 14 13.84 -8.81 -4.25
CA VAL A 14 13.20 -9.88 -3.47
C VAL A 14 11.69 -10.03 -3.74
N HIS A 15 11.02 -9.02 -4.30
CA HIS A 15 9.59 -9.01 -4.61
C HIS A 15 9.33 -8.50 -6.03
N PRO A 16 9.65 -9.28 -7.08
CA PRO A 16 9.37 -8.89 -8.45
C PRO A 16 7.89 -8.62 -8.70
N GLU A 17 6.99 -9.38 -8.06
CA GLU A 17 5.54 -9.21 -8.13
C GLU A 17 5.10 -7.84 -7.61
N LEU A 18 5.69 -7.39 -6.49
CA LEU A 18 5.40 -6.07 -5.93
C LEU A 18 5.90 -4.95 -6.84
N THR A 19 7.08 -5.11 -7.45
CA THR A 19 7.62 -4.10 -8.38
C THR A 19 6.91 -4.07 -9.72
N ASP A 20 6.27 -5.17 -10.13
CA ASP A 20 5.35 -5.15 -11.27
C ASP A 20 4.08 -4.39 -10.91
N LEU A 21 3.51 -4.69 -9.74
CA LEU A 21 2.29 -4.05 -9.26
C LEU A 21 2.46 -2.54 -8.98
N VAL A 22 3.58 -2.13 -8.41
CA VAL A 22 3.94 -0.74 -8.09
C VAL A 22 5.28 -0.38 -8.73
N PRO A 23 5.27 0.04 -10.01
CA PRO A 23 6.49 0.17 -10.81
C PRO A 23 7.54 1.14 -10.26
N LEU A 24 7.13 2.15 -9.50
CA LEU A 24 8.04 3.09 -8.84
C LEU A 24 9.03 2.38 -7.89
N TYR A 25 8.58 1.35 -7.17
CA TYR A 25 9.44 0.62 -6.24
C TYR A 25 10.58 -0.09 -6.95
N GLY A 26 10.39 -0.54 -8.20
CA GLY A 26 11.46 -1.11 -9.03
C GLY A 26 12.66 -0.18 -9.25
N ARG A 27 12.46 1.14 -9.10
CA ARG A 27 13.51 2.16 -9.16
C ARG A 27 14.17 2.45 -7.82
N ARG A 28 13.78 1.72 -6.75
CA ARG A 28 14.22 1.94 -5.37
C ARG A 28 13.84 3.34 -4.84
N ILE A 29 12.63 3.78 -5.18
CA ILE A 29 12.06 5.08 -4.81
C ILE A 29 10.70 4.83 -4.14
N ILE A 30 10.37 5.53 -3.05
CA ILE A 30 9.05 5.41 -2.39
C ILE A 30 8.12 6.52 -2.84
N HIS A 31 8.64 7.73 -3.03
CA HIS A 31 7.89 8.90 -3.44
C HIS A 31 8.55 9.58 -4.65
N PRO A 32 7.81 10.02 -5.67
CA PRO A 32 8.38 10.62 -6.88
C PRO A 32 9.37 11.75 -6.61
N ARG A 33 9.12 12.56 -5.56
CA ARG A 33 9.99 13.69 -5.18
C ARG A 33 11.28 13.30 -4.44
N ASP A 34 11.54 12.01 -4.23
CA ASP A 34 12.77 11.54 -3.58
C ASP A 34 13.99 11.61 -4.51
N VAL A 35 13.78 11.82 -5.82
CA VAL A 35 14.86 11.92 -6.82
C VAL A 35 14.99 13.34 -7.38
N PRO A 36 16.22 13.82 -7.68
CA PRO A 36 16.42 15.20 -8.15
C PRO A 36 15.71 15.57 -9.46
N ASP A 37 15.51 14.60 -10.36
CA ASP A 37 14.90 14.75 -11.69
C ASP A 37 13.36 14.67 -11.67
N TRP A 38 12.72 14.61 -10.50
CA TRP A 38 11.27 14.45 -10.39
C TRP A 38 10.46 15.53 -11.14
N THR A 39 11.00 16.75 -11.24
CA THR A 39 10.37 17.87 -11.95
C THR A 39 10.20 17.60 -13.44
N ASP A 40 11.14 16.87 -14.05
CA ASP A 40 11.12 16.53 -15.47
C ASP A 40 10.02 15.52 -15.79
N HIS A 41 9.52 14.84 -14.76
CA HIS A 41 8.52 13.79 -14.86
C HIS A 41 7.17 14.14 -14.21
N VAL A 42 6.98 15.38 -13.76
CA VAL A 42 5.75 15.80 -13.05
C VAL A 42 4.47 15.64 -13.89
N GLN A 43 4.59 15.70 -15.22
CA GLN A 43 3.49 15.49 -16.17
C GLN A 43 3.42 14.06 -16.71
N SER A 44 4.30 13.16 -16.26
CA SER A 44 4.30 11.77 -16.71
C SER A 44 3.10 11.02 -16.16
N ASN A 45 2.40 10.29 -17.02
CA ASN A 45 1.36 9.35 -16.60
C ASN A 45 1.91 7.94 -16.32
N ASP A 46 3.20 7.69 -16.56
CA ASP A 46 3.81 6.38 -16.32
C ASP A 46 3.97 6.14 -14.80
N PRO A 47 3.38 5.06 -14.23
CA PRO A 47 3.51 4.69 -12.82
C PRO A 47 4.96 4.55 -12.31
N ARG A 48 5.92 4.28 -13.21
CA ARG A 48 7.36 4.27 -12.88
C ARG A 48 7.89 5.63 -12.44
N TYR A 49 7.21 6.71 -12.79
CA TYR A 49 7.62 8.07 -12.46
C TYR A 49 6.62 8.76 -11.53
N ARG A 50 5.32 8.67 -11.81
CA ARG A 50 4.29 9.31 -10.98
C ARG A 50 3.97 8.55 -9.69
N GLY A 51 4.36 7.27 -9.59
CA GLY A 51 3.94 6.38 -8.51
C GLY A 51 2.54 5.79 -8.71
N GLY A 52 2.12 4.97 -7.76
CA GLY A 52 0.85 4.26 -7.82
C GLY A 52 0.92 2.91 -8.53
N LEU A 53 -0.25 2.33 -8.79
CA LEU A 53 -0.39 1.00 -9.38
C LEU A 53 -0.02 0.99 -10.87
N ARG A 54 0.39 -0.18 -11.37
CA ARG A 54 0.45 -0.46 -12.80
C ARG A 54 -0.94 -0.31 -13.44
N ASP A 55 -0.94 -0.08 -14.75
CA ASP A 55 -2.19 0.01 -15.49
C ASP A 55 -2.99 -1.30 -15.39
N GLY A 56 -4.30 -1.16 -15.20
CA GLY A 56 -5.24 -2.28 -15.04
C GLY A 56 -5.22 -2.95 -13.67
N ALA A 57 -4.38 -2.52 -12.72
CA ALA A 57 -4.50 -2.92 -11.32
C ALA A 57 -5.40 -1.93 -10.56
N GLU A 58 -6.23 -2.48 -9.68
CA GLU A 58 -7.22 -1.77 -8.88
C GLU A 58 -6.85 -1.73 -7.40
N THR A 59 -6.13 -2.73 -6.89
CA THR A 59 -5.68 -2.79 -5.49
C THR A 59 -4.38 -3.60 -5.34
N TRP A 60 -3.92 -3.73 -4.10
CA TRP A 60 -2.83 -4.63 -3.73
C TRP A 60 -3.33 -6.05 -3.46
N SER A 61 -3.50 -6.80 -4.54
CA SER A 61 -3.85 -8.22 -4.54
C SER A 61 -2.94 -8.99 -5.49
N VAL A 62 -3.03 -10.33 -5.47
CA VAL A 62 -2.17 -11.20 -6.28
C VAL A 62 -2.38 -10.97 -7.78
N ASP A 63 -3.62 -10.77 -8.22
CA ASP A 63 -3.96 -10.48 -9.63
C ASP A 63 -4.12 -8.97 -9.91
N GLY A 64 -4.10 -8.15 -8.87
CA GLY A 64 -4.30 -6.71 -8.93
C GLY A 64 -5.77 -6.29 -8.93
N SER A 65 -6.73 -7.22 -8.87
CA SER A 65 -8.16 -6.91 -8.82
C SER A 65 -8.65 -6.60 -7.41
N VAL A 66 -9.67 -5.74 -7.29
CA VAL A 66 -10.35 -5.47 -6.03
C VAL A 66 -10.91 -6.76 -5.42
N GLN A 67 -10.70 -6.95 -4.12
CA GLN A 67 -11.23 -8.08 -3.37
C GLN A 67 -12.58 -7.67 -2.77
N GLY A 68 -13.67 -8.05 -3.44
CA GLY A 68 -15.05 -7.75 -3.01
C GLY A 68 -15.50 -6.40 -3.54
N HIS A 69 -15.70 -5.42 -2.66
CA HIS A 69 -16.18 -4.09 -3.05
C HIS A 69 -15.12 -3.01 -2.83
N ALA A 70 -14.95 -2.16 -3.85
CA ALA A 70 -14.18 -0.94 -3.72
C ALA A 70 -14.89 0.06 -2.80
N ILE A 71 -14.12 0.77 -1.97
CA ILE A 71 -14.60 1.80 -1.07
C ILE A 71 -15.07 3.00 -1.90
N GLN A 72 -16.39 3.21 -1.96
CA GLN A 72 -17.03 4.18 -2.86
C GLN A 72 -16.65 5.64 -2.59
N SER A 73 -16.16 5.95 -1.39
CA SER A 73 -15.75 7.32 -1.03
C SER A 73 -14.36 7.69 -1.54
N LEU A 74 -13.59 6.74 -2.09
CA LEU A 74 -12.26 7.02 -2.64
C LEU A 74 -12.36 7.73 -3.98
N THR A 75 -11.52 8.74 -4.17
CA THR A 75 -11.36 9.45 -5.43
C THR A 75 -10.58 8.62 -6.45
N SER A 76 -10.70 8.95 -7.74
CA SER A 76 -9.88 8.32 -8.78
C SER A 76 -8.37 8.47 -8.55
N GLU A 77 -7.95 9.58 -7.93
CA GLU A 77 -6.55 9.80 -7.57
C GLU A 77 -6.09 8.86 -6.44
N GLU A 78 -6.93 8.66 -5.42
CA GLU A 78 -6.64 7.72 -4.33
C GLU A 78 -6.60 6.27 -4.82
N LEU A 79 -7.52 5.88 -5.70
CA LEU A 79 -7.52 4.57 -6.35
C LEU A 79 -6.27 4.38 -7.22
N ALA A 80 -5.92 5.37 -8.05
CA ALA A 80 -4.73 5.30 -8.90
C ALA A 80 -3.43 5.23 -8.09
N ARG A 81 -3.40 5.83 -6.89
CA ARG A 81 -2.29 5.72 -5.95
C ARG A 81 -2.18 4.32 -5.35
N GLY A 82 -3.28 3.57 -5.25
CA GLY A 82 -3.34 2.17 -4.81
C GLY A 82 -3.21 1.94 -3.31
N GLN A 83 -2.44 2.77 -2.61
CA GLN A 83 -2.22 2.62 -1.18
C GLN A 83 -2.03 3.95 -0.45
N THR A 84 -2.49 3.97 0.81
CA THR A 84 -2.25 5.03 1.78
C THR A 84 -1.64 4.46 3.03
N TYR A 85 -0.47 4.95 3.41
CA TYR A 85 0.15 4.59 4.67
C TYR A 85 -0.04 5.69 5.70
N ALA A 86 -0.37 5.29 6.92
CA ALA A 86 -0.39 6.13 8.10
C ALA A 86 0.19 5.36 9.29
N SER A 87 0.68 6.08 10.29
CA SER A 87 1.32 5.49 11.45
C SER A 87 1.12 6.35 12.68
N THR A 88 0.88 5.72 13.82
CA THR A 88 0.96 6.33 15.14
C THR A 88 2.08 5.65 15.90
N TRP A 89 3.20 6.35 15.99
CA TRP A 89 4.40 5.84 16.61
C TRP A 89 4.25 5.83 18.14
N PRO A 90 4.69 4.79 18.85
CA PRO A 90 5.37 3.58 18.39
C PRO A 90 4.45 2.35 18.48
N SER A 91 3.18 2.42 18.07
CA SER A 91 2.28 1.27 18.29
C SER A 91 1.42 0.86 17.10
N VAL A 92 1.16 1.72 16.12
CA VAL A 92 0.16 1.43 15.09
C VAL A 92 0.68 1.79 13.71
N PHE A 93 0.43 0.88 12.77
CA PHE A 93 0.64 1.04 11.35
C PHE A 93 -0.65 0.79 10.60
N ILE A 94 -0.98 1.65 9.64
CA ILE A 94 -2.23 1.58 8.87
C ILE A 94 -1.86 1.62 7.40
N ALA A 95 -2.37 0.67 6.64
CA ALA A 95 -2.31 0.63 5.19
C ALA A 95 -3.74 0.58 4.65
N GLY A 96 -4.19 1.65 4.01
CA GLY A 96 -5.46 1.70 3.31
C GLY A 96 -5.26 1.39 1.83
N TYR A 97 -6.15 0.58 1.27
CA TYR A 97 -6.19 0.18 -0.14
C TYR A 97 -7.55 0.55 -0.74
N ALA A 98 -7.80 0.13 -1.99
CA ALA A 98 -9.06 0.44 -2.67
C ALA A 98 -10.29 -0.22 -2.02
N ASP A 99 -10.10 -1.34 -1.31
CA ASP A 99 -11.15 -2.28 -0.91
C ASP A 99 -11.09 -2.68 0.57
N HIS A 100 -9.98 -2.39 1.25
CA HIS A 100 -9.81 -2.71 2.66
C HIS A 100 -8.76 -1.82 3.34
N VAL A 101 -8.74 -1.88 4.67
CA VAL A 101 -7.69 -1.27 5.49
C VAL A 101 -7.03 -2.37 6.32
N ARG A 102 -5.70 -2.44 6.28
CA ARG A 102 -4.90 -3.28 7.18
C ARG A 102 -4.33 -2.43 8.31
N ILE A 103 -4.59 -2.82 9.54
CA ILE A 103 -4.01 -2.21 10.74
C ILE A 103 -3.10 -3.23 11.42
N VAL A 104 -1.89 -2.81 11.77
CA VAL A 104 -0.97 -3.60 12.59
C VAL A 104 -0.71 -2.84 13.88
N THR A 105 -1.05 -3.46 15.00
CA THR A 105 -0.87 -2.92 16.35
C THR A 105 0.21 -3.69 17.10
N LEU A 106 1.15 -2.98 17.72
CA LEU A 106 2.21 -3.51 18.55
C LEU A 106 2.01 -3.06 19.99
N ARG A 107 1.90 -4.03 20.91
CA ARG A 107 1.81 -3.78 22.35
C ARG A 107 2.95 -4.49 23.09
N PRO A 108 3.85 -3.76 23.76
CA PRO A 108 4.90 -4.40 24.55
C PRO A 108 4.27 -5.12 25.74
N LEU A 109 4.68 -6.37 25.97
CA LEU A 109 4.33 -7.16 27.15
C LEU A 109 5.50 -7.28 28.15
N GLY A 110 6.70 -6.90 27.70
CA GLY A 110 7.95 -6.91 28.47
C GLY A 110 9.15 -6.61 27.55
N PRO A 111 10.38 -6.60 28.08
CA PRO A 111 11.58 -6.27 27.29
C PRO A 111 11.85 -7.26 26.15
N GLU A 112 11.40 -8.51 26.28
CA GLU A 112 11.63 -9.58 25.30
C GLU A 112 10.32 -10.10 24.66
N ARG A 113 9.19 -9.42 24.91
CA ARG A 113 7.87 -9.88 24.44
C ARG A 113 7.01 -8.73 23.95
N THR A 114 6.54 -8.85 22.71
CA THR A 114 5.58 -7.91 22.10
C THR A 114 4.40 -8.71 21.56
N ASP A 115 3.21 -8.20 21.78
CA ASP A 115 1.98 -8.67 21.15
C ASP A 115 1.80 -7.92 19.83
N LEU A 116 1.61 -8.66 18.73
CA LEU A 116 1.39 -8.12 17.39
C LEU A 116 0.04 -8.60 16.90
N VAL A 117 -0.84 -7.65 16.64
CA VAL A 117 -2.17 -7.92 16.07
C VAL A 117 -2.23 -7.29 14.70
N ALA A 118 -2.59 -8.08 13.68
CA ALA A 118 -2.87 -7.60 12.34
C ALA A 118 -4.36 -7.81 12.04
N GLU A 119 -5.04 -6.74 11.69
CA GLU A 119 -6.48 -6.70 11.43
C GLU A 119 -6.71 -6.22 10.00
N TRP A 120 -7.69 -6.81 9.34
CA TRP A 120 -8.19 -6.37 8.05
C TRP A 120 -9.63 -5.89 8.24
N LEU A 121 -9.86 -4.64 7.89
CA LEU A 121 -11.17 -4.00 7.95
C LEU A 121 -11.70 -3.88 6.52
N PHE A 122 -12.88 -4.46 6.30
CA PHE A 122 -13.58 -4.44 5.04
C PHE A 122 -14.87 -3.62 5.15
N PRO A 123 -15.35 -3.06 4.03
CA PRO A 123 -16.70 -2.51 3.97
C PRO A 123 -17.75 -3.53 4.42
N PRO A 124 -18.80 -3.11 5.14
CA PRO A 124 -19.88 -4.01 5.57
C PRO A 124 -20.50 -4.81 4.42
N GLU A 125 -20.62 -4.21 3.24
CA GLU A 125 -21.12 -4.84 2.02
C GLU A 125 -20.24 -6.00 1.54
N THR A 126 -18.92 -5.88 1.65
CA THR A 126 -17.97 -6.98 1.37
C THR A 126 -18.17 -8.13 2.34
N LEU A 127 -18.37 -7.84 3.63
CA LEU A 127 -18.59 -8.88 4.65
C LEU A 127 -19.98 -9.52 4.56
N ALA A 128 -20.96 -8.84 3.96
CA ALA A 128 -22.31 -9.33 3.77
C ALA A 128 -22.47 -10.11 2.46
N ASP A 129 -21.51 -10.02 1.54
CA ASP A 129 -21.53 -10.72 0.25
C ASP A 129 -21.21 -12.21 0.44
N PRO A 130 -22.16 -13.13 0.16
CA PRO A 130 -21.92 -14.57 0.30
C PRO A 130 -20.96 -15.14 -0.75
N SER A 131 -20.63 -14.37 -1.79
CA SER A 131 -19.73 -14.75 -2.88
C SER A 131 -18.31 -14.20 -2.74
N TYR A 132 -18.05 -13.43 -1.68
CA TYR A 132 -16.73 -12.94 -1.30
C TYR A 132 -15.83 -14.05 -0.73
#